data_AF-A0AAV9SUM4-F1
#
_entry.id   AF-A0AAV9SUM4-F1
#
_cell.length_a   1.000
_cell.length_b   1.000
_cell.length_c   1.000
_cell.angle_alpha   90.00
_cell.angle_beta   90.00
_cell.angle_gamma   90.00
#
_symmetry.space_group_name_H-M   'P 1'
#
loop_
_entity.id
_entity.type
_entity.pdbx_description
1 polymer ?
#
loop_
_entity_poly.entity_id
_entity_poly.type
_entity_poly.pdbx_seq_one_letter_code
_entity_poly.pdbx_strand_id
1 'polypeptide(L)'
;MADLLKLKQQVEEFRKAYFYRNRQAEENRQKENQAAVRIQSWFQACKVRAYLSHLHKKAIILQKTWRGFAARAHVRQMVKAAYFTMKMNFYNEMAVRIQRRWRGYYVRKYIHNFYARKNYLEQSLIKNELMRKELDEIEEAQKREKEYQAAVKEQKTKIYQAHQLHHLLSTKQRPGVFNSPFRQTPHEMELLLRQVKYQVPTSLAHRDTDYPKGIPDSVELSFPGFLESQRTKSTRTWDLRTRLPPIVTKEHKAKNKKTMTDEADDCFKLKTYS
;
A
#
# COMPACT_ATOMS: atom_id res chain seq x y z
N MET A 1 -77.12 30.08 114.62
CA MET A 1 -76.98 28.60 114.59
C MET A 1 -77.31 28.02 113.21
N ALA A 2 -78.44 28.38 112.58
CA ALA A 2 -78.85 27.87 111.26
C ALA A 2 -77.89 28.23 110.10
N ASP A 3 -77.40 29.47 110.03
CA ASP A 3 -76.49 29.90 108.93
C ASP A 3 -75.12 29.23 109.01
N LEU A 4 -74.61 28.99 110.22
CA LEU A 4 -73.33 28.31 110.45
C LEU A 4 -73.43 26.83 110.06
N LEU A 5 -74.59 26.21 110.24
CA LEU A 5 -74.87 24.85 109.76
C LEU A 5 -74.99 24.79 108.23
N LYS A 6 -75.68 25.75 107.59
CA LYS A 6 -75.73 25.87 106.12
C LYS A 6 -74.33 26.02 105.52
N LEU A 7 -73.50 26.88 106.11
CA LEU A 7 -72.15 27.14 105.61
C LEU A 7 -71.25 25.91 105.76
N LYS A 8 -71.36 25.17 106.88
CA LYS A 8 -70.70 23.86 107.04
C LYS A 8 -71.17 22.84 106.01
N GLN A 9 -72.46 22.80 105.71
CA GLN A 9 -73.04 21.89 104.72
C GLN A 9 -72.55 22.22 103.30
N GLN A 10 -72.51 23.50 102.94
CA GLN A 10 -71.96 23.96 101.66
C GLN A 10 -70.46 23.67 101.52
N VAL A 11 -69.68 23.84 102.59
CA VAL A 11 -68.25 23.51 102.58
C VAL A 11 -68.05 22.00 102.38
N GLU A 12 -68.85 21.17 103.03
CA GLU A 12 -68.79 19.70 102.86
C GLU A 12 -69.26 19.24 101.47
N GLU A 13 -70.31 19.85 100.91
CA GLU A 13 -70.74 19.59 99.54
C GLU A 13 -69.69 20.01 98.52
N PHE A 14 -69.08 21.17 98.70
CA PHE A 14 -67.96 21.63 97.87
C PHE A 14 -66.79 20.65 97.93
N ARG A 15 -66.44 20.19 99.14
CA ARG A 15 -65.34 19.25 99.35
C ARG A 15 -65.61 17.92 98.65
N LYS A 16 -66.83 17.39 98.77
CA LYS A 16 -67.27 16.17 98.07
C LYS A 16 -67.22 16.34 96.55
N ALA A 17 -67.74 17.45 96.03
CA ALA A 17 -67.70 17.76 94.60
C ALA A 17 -66.27 17.89 94.06
N TYR A 18 -65.37 18.51 94.84
CA TYR A 18 -63.96 18.64 94.50
C TYR A 18 -63.28 17.26 94.40
N PHE A 19 -63.40 16.41 95.43
CA PHE A 19 -62.82 15.07 95.41
C PHE A 19 -63.41 14.17 94.32
N TYR A 20 -64.71 14.30 94.05
CA TYR A 20 -65.36 13.59 92.96
C TYR A 20 -64.79 13.98 91.59
N ARG A 21 -64.65 15.28 91.31
CA ARG A 21 -64.02 15.77 90.07
C ARG A 21 -62.58 15.32 89.94
N ASN A 22 -61.80 15.36 91.03
CA ASN A 22 -60.41 14.89 91.02
C ASN A 22 -60.30 13.39 90.74
N ARG A 23 -61.18 12.58 91.33
CA ARG A 23 -61.22 11.13 91.06
C ARG A 23 -61.55 10.86 89.58
N GLN A 24 -62.57 11.53 89.02
CA GLN A 24 -62.91 11.37 87.61
C GLN A 24 -61.78 11.83 86.66
N ALA A 25 -61.11 12.94 86.99
CA ALA A 25 -59.96 13.41 86.24
C ALA A 25 -58.81 12.38 86.27
N GLU A 26 -58.54 11.79 87.42
CA GLU A 26 -57.45 10.82 87.57
C GLU A 26 -57.76 9.47 86.90
N GLU A 27 -59.02 9.02 86.94
CA GLU A 27 -59.50 7.85 86.20
C GLU A 27 -59.39 8.01 84.68
N ASN A 28 -59.59 9.24 84.17
CA ASN A 28 -59.55 9.54 82.73
C ASN A 28 -58.16 10.00 82.24
N ARG A 29 -57.26 10.43 83.13
CA ARG A 29 -55.96 11.03 82.82
C ARG A 29 -55.16 10.23 81.78
N GLN A 30 -55.09 8.91 81.96
CA GLN A 30 -54.34 8.05 81.03
C GLN A 30 -54.98 7.98 79.65
N LYS A 31 -56.31 7.88 79.58
CA LYS A 31 -57.04 7.80 78.31
C LYS A 31 -56.93 9.11 77.52
N GLU A 32 -57.10 10.24 78.21
CA GLU A 32 -56.94 11.58 77.62
C GLU A 32 -55.52 11.81 77.13
N ASN A 33 -54.51 11.45 77.94
CA ASN A 33 -53.11 11.57 77.52
C ASN A 33 -52.80 10.70 76.30
N GLN A 34 -53.25 9.44 76.28
CA GLN A 34 -53.07 8.56 75.11
C GLN A 34 -53.76 9.13 73.85
N ALA A 35 -54.96 9.68 73.98
CA ALA A 35 -55.65 10.33 72.88
C ALA A 35 -54.87 11.56 72.38
N ALA A 36 -54.38 12.40 73.30
CA ALA A 36 -53.56 13.57 72.97
C ALA A 36 -52.28 13.18 72.23
N VAL A 37 -51.54 12.18 72.72
CA VAL A 37 -50.31 11.67 72.08
C VAL A 37 -50.60 11.11 70.68
N ARG A 38 -51.72 10.41 70.48
CA ARG A 38 -52.12 9.94 69.14
C ARG A 38 -52.39 11.10 68.18
N ILE A 39 -53.09 12.13 68.63
CA ILE A 39 -53.38 13.31 67.80
C ILE A 39 -52.08 14.06 67.48
N GLN A 40 -51.23 14.28 68.49
CA GLN A 40 -49.96 14.97 68.34
C GLN A 40 -49.00 14.23 67.39
N SER A 41 -48.81 12.93 67.61
CA SER A 41 -47.94 12.11 66.76
C SER A 41 -48.43 12.06 65.31
N TRP A 42 -49.74 11.92 65.10
CA TRP A 42 -50.33 11.98 63.76
C TRP A 42 -50.08 13.33 63.08
N PHE A 43 -50.33 14.44 63.78
CA PHE A 43 -50.11 15.78 63.25
C PHE A 43 -48.62 16.03 62.92
N GLN A 44 -47.72 15.58 63.80
CA GLN A 44 -46.29 15.69 63.58
C GLN A 44 -45.84 14.88 62.36
N ALA A 45 -46.37 13.66 62.17
CA ALA A 45 -46.14 12.87 60.97
C ALA A 45 -46.67 13.56 59.71
N CYS A 46 -47.85 14.19 59.77
CA CYS A 46 -48.39 14.98 58.66
C CYS A 46 -47.46 16.15 58.28
N LYS A 47 -46.93 16.90 59.26
CA LYS A 47 -45.94 17.96 59.01
C LYS A 47 -44.68 17.43 58.34
N VAL A 48 -44.11 16.34 58.86
CA VAL A 48 -42.89 15.73 58.30
C VAL A 48 -43.13 15.24 56.87
N ARG A 49 -44.24 14.54 56.61
CA ARG A 49 -44.58 14.06 55.26
C ARG A 49 -44.77 15.21 54.26
N ALA A 50 -45.40 16.30 54.68
CA ALA A 50 -45.57 17.49 53.85
C ALA A 50 -44.21 18.12 53.50
N TYR A 51 -43.32 18.23 54.48
CA TYR A 51 -41.97 18.75 54.29
C TYR A 51 -41.13 17.86 53.36
N LEU A 52 -41.12 16.54 53.58
CA LEU A 52 -40.44 15.60 52.68
C LEU A 52 -40.98 15.67 51.25
N SER A 53 -42.30 15.73 51.08
CA SER A 53 -42.93 15.90 49.77
C SER A 53 -42.48 17.19 49.08
N HIS A 54 -42.33 18.28 49.83
CA HIS A 54 -41.79 19.54 49.31
C HIS A 54 -40.33 19.37 48.84
N LEU A 55 -39.47 18.76 49.67
CA LEU A 55 -38.08 18.51 49.31
C LEU A 55 -37.95 17.62 48.08
N HIS A 56 -38.75 16.55 47.97
CA HIS A 56 -38.78 15.70 46.78
C HIS A 56 -39.18 16.47 45.53
N LYS A 57 -40.21 17.33 45.60
CA LYS A 57 -40.60 18.19 44.47
C LYS A 57 -39.45 19.11 44.04
N LYS A 58 -38.72 19.71 44.99
CA LYS A 58 -37.55 20.55 44.70
C LYS A 58 -36.41 19.74 44.06
N ALA A 59 -36.11 18.55 44.59
CA ALA A 59 -35.10 17.65 44.04
C ALA A 59 -35.43 17.23 42.60
N ILE A 60 -36.69 16.88 42.32
CA ILE A 60 -37.16 16.54 40.96
C ILE A 60 -36.97 17.72 40.00
N ILE A 61 -37.28 18.95 40.44
CA ILE A 61 -37.07 20.15 39.61
C ILE A 61 -35.60 20.34 39.28
N LEU A 62 -34.69 20.20 40.26
CA LEU A 62 -33.25 20.29 40.00
C LEU A 62 -32.78 19.20 39.04
N GLN A 63 -33.13 17.95 39.31
CA GLN A 63 -32.71 16.81 38.50
C GLN A 63 -33.24 16.89 37.07
N LYS A 64 -34.53 17.23 36.85
CA LYS A 64 -35.08 17.35 35.49
C LYS A 64 -34.42 18.48 34.70
N THR A 65 -34.13 19.59 35.39
CA THR A 65 -33.46 20.75 34.78
C THR A 65 -32.04 20.40 34.37
N TRP A 66 -31.32 19.69 35.23
CA TRP A 66 -29.98 19.20 34.96
C TRP A 66 -29.95 18.21 33.79
N ARG A 67 -30.82 17.18 33.79
CA ARG A 67 -30.92 16.22 32.68
C ARG A 67 -31.19 16.93 31.35
N GLY A 68 -32.09 17.92 31.34
CA GLY A 68 -32.35 18.73 30.16
C GLY A 68 -31.14 19.58 29.73
N PHE A 69 -30.42 20.18 30.67
CA PHE A 69 -29.19 20.93 30.38
C PHE A 69 -28.10 20.04 29.77
N ALA A 70 -27.85 18.88 30.38
CA ALA A 70 -26.84 17.92 29.93
C ALA A 70 -27.15 17.39 28.52
N ALA A 71 -28.41 16.98 28.25
CA ALA A 71 -28.83 16.55 26.93
C ALA A 71 -28.63 17.64 25.87
N ARG A 72 -29.03 18.89 26.17
CA ARG A 72 -28.83 20.03 25.25
C ARG A 72 -27.35 20.35 25.04
N ALA A 73 -26.52 20.23 26.08
CA ALA A 73 -25.06 20.42 25.94
C ALA A 73 -24.46 19.38 24.99
N HIS A 74 -24.85 18.11 25.15
CA HIS A 74 -24.40 17.02 24.29
C HIS A 74 -24.82 17.23 22.82
N VAL A 75 -26.10 17.52 22.57
CA VAL A 75 -26.61 17.79 21.22
C VAL A 75 -25.88 18.98 20.57
N ARG A 76 -25.65 20.07 21.31
CA ARG A 76 -24.88 21.21 20.80
C ARG A 76 -23.46 20.82 20.38
N GLN A 77 -22.80 19.96 21.16
CA GLN A 77 -21.47 19.46 20.81
C GLN A 77 -21.52 18.57 19.56
N MET A 78 -22.50 17.68 19.45
CA MET A 78 -22.69 16.83 18.27
C MET A 78 -22.93 17.66 17.00
N VAL A 79 -23.83 18.65 17.07
CA VAL A 79 -24.13 19.54 15.94
C VAL A 79 -22.89 20.33 15.53
N LYS A 80 -22.13 20.86 16.50
CA LYS A 80 -20.87 21.55 16.24
C LYS A 80 -19.85 20.64 15.53
N ALA A 81 -19.70 19.40 16.00
CA ALA A 81 -18.81 18.42 15.38
C ALA A 81 -19.26 18.07 13.96
N ALA A 82 -20.55 17.78 13.76
CA ALA A 82 -21.12 17.47 12.45
C ALA A 82 -20.92 18.62 11.44
N TYR A 83 -21.14 19.86 11.87
CA TYR A 83 -20.88 21.06 11.06
C TYR A 83 -19.41 21.14 10.61
N PHE A 84 -18.46 20.94 11.53
CA PHE A 84 -17.04 20.99 11.17
C PHE A 84 -16.64 19.86 10.24
N THR A 85 -17.15 18.65 10.45
CA THR A 85 -16.92 17.51 9.55
C THR A 85 -17.46 17.81 8.15
N MET A 86 -18.70 18.31 8.04
CA MET A 86 -19.30 18.69 6.76
C MET A 86 -18.47 19.77 6.04
N LYS A 87 -18.09 20.82 6.76
CA LYS A 87 -17.28 21.92 6.23
C LYS A 87 -15.90 21.45 5.76
N MET A 88 -15.24 20.61 6.56
CA MET A 88 -13.94 20.03 6.21
C MET A 88 -14.04 19.14 4.97
N ASN A 89 -15.05 18.29 4.89
CA ASN A 89 -15.29 17.41 3.75
C ASN A 89 -15.51 18.21 2.46
N PHE A 90 -16.30 19.29 2.53
CA PHE A 90 -16.53 20.19 1.39
C PHE A 90 -15.22 20.78 0.86
N TYR A 91 -14.39 21.36 1.73
CA TYR A 91 -13.12 21.93 1.30
C TYR A 91 -12.13 20.87 0.79
N ASN A 92 -12.08 19.70 1.42
CA ASN A 92 -11.27 18.59 0.95
C ASN A 92 -11.67 18.14 -0.46
N GLU A 93 -12.98 18.05 -0.74
CA GLU A 93 -13.46 17.71 -2.07
C GLU A 93 -13.04 18.76 -3.10
N MET A 94 -13.21 20.05 -2.79
CA MET A 94 -12.79 21.14 -3.66
C MET A 94 -11.27 21.13 -3.89
N ALA A 95 -10.49 20.89 -2.84
CA ALA A 95 -9.04 20.77 -2.94
C ALA A 95 -8.64 19.60 -3.86
N VAL A 96 -9.26 18.44 -3.74
CA VAL A 96 -8.99 17.29 -4.62
C VAL A 96 -9.33 17.63 -6.08
N ARG A 97 -10.43 18.34 -6.35
CA ARG A 97 -10.79 18.77 -7.71
C ARG A 97 -9.73 19.69 -8.32
N ILE A 98 -9.30 20.71 -7.57
CA ILE A 98 -8.25 21.64 -8.00
C ILE A 98 -6.94 20.88 -8.24
N GLN A 99 -6.53 20.07 -7.28
CA GLN A 99 -5.28 19.33 -7.38
C GLN A 99 -5.29 18.31 -8.52
N ARG A 100 -6.41 17.62 -8.77
CA ARG A 100 -6.55 16.68 -9.90
C ARG A 100 -6.38 17.42 -11.23
N ARG A 101 -7.03 18.57 -11.38
CA ARG A 101 -6.90 19.42 -12.58
C ARG A 101 -5.45 19.85 -12.78
N TRP A 102 -4.81 20.34 -11.72
CA TRP A 102 -3.42 20.78 -11.74
C TRP A 102 -2.45 19.65 -12.10
N ARG A 103 -2.54 18.49 -11.45
CA ARG A 103 -1.69 17.33 -11.76
C ARG A 103 -1.83 16.91 -13.23
N GLY A 104 -3.05 16.91 -13.76
CA GLY A 104 -3.29 16.62 -15.17
C GLY A 104 -2.64 17.63 -16.11
N TYR A 105 -2.76 18.94 -15.80
CA TYR A 105 -2.09 19.99 -16.56
C TYR A 105 -0.56 19.83 -16.53
N TYR A 106 0.00 19.63 -15.34
CA TYR A 106 1.45 19.52 -15.14
C TYR A 106 2.05 18.36 -15.96
N VAL A 107 1.43 17.18 -15.91
CA VAL A 107 1.89 16.01 -16.68
C VAL A 107 1.87 16.30 -18.18
N ARG A 108 0.77 16.86 -18.70
CA ARG A 108 0.64 17.15 -20.13
C ARG A 108 1.58 18.25 -20.62
N LYS A 109 1.93 19.21 -19.76
CA LYS A 109 2.81 20.32 -20.13
C LYS A 109 4.30 19.98 -19.99
N TYR A 110 4.68 19.28 -18.92
CA TYR A 110 6.09 19.18 -18.53
C TYR A 110 6.67 17.76 -18.55
N ILE A 111 5.83 16.71 -18.53
CA ILE A 111 6.32 15.32 -18.46
C ILE A 111 6.11 14.60 -19.79
N HIS A 112 4.88 14.61 -20.31
CA HIS A 112 4.52 13.81 -21.47
C HIS A 112 4.41 14.69 -22.73
N ASN A 113 5.40 14.58 -23.62
CA ASN A 113 5.33 15.14 -24.96
C ASN A 113 4.96 14.03 -25.97
N PHE A 114 3.68 13.93 -26.30
CA PHE A 114 3.15 12.91 -27.21
C PHE A 114 3.82 12.96 -28.58
N TYR A 115 3.97 14.15 -29.15
CA TYR A 115 4.55 14.33 -30.48
C TYR A 115 6.04 13.98 -30.50
N ALA A 116 6.80 14.37 -29.47
CA ALA A 116 8.21 13.96 -29.37
C ALA A 116 8.36 12.43 -29.29
N ARG A 117 7.50 11.76 -28.51
CA ARG A 117 7.52 10.30 -28.40
C ARG A 117 7.12 9.62 -29.72
N LYS A 118 6.08 10.13 -30.39
CA LYS A 118 5.64 9.62 -31.70
C LYS A 118 6.76 9.73 -32.73
N ASN A 119 7.35 10.92 -32.86
CA ASN A 119 8.45 11.17 -33.80
C ASN A 119 9.66 10.27 -33.50
N TYR A 120 10.00 10.07 -32.23
CA TYR A 120 11.09 9.16 -31.84
C TYR A 120 10.83 7.71 -32.30
N LEU A 121 9.61 7.21 -32.11
CA LEU A 121 9.25 5.85 -32.53
C LEU A 121 9.27 5.72 -34.06
N GLU A 122 8.73 6.69 -34.79
CA GLU A 122 8.78 6.71 -36.26
C GLU A 122 10.22 6.72 -36.77
N GLN A 123 11.09 7.56 -36.20
CA GLN A 123 12.52 7.57 -36.52
C GLN A 123 13.19 6.23 -36.21
N SER A 124 12.81 5.57 -35.10
CA SER A 124 13.33 4.25 -34.76
C SER A 124 12.90 3.18 -35.77
N LEU A 125 11.67 3.24 -36.30
CA LEU A 125 11.19 2.33 -37.33
C LEU A 125 11.98 2.50 -38.63
N ILE A 126 12.14 3.75 -39.09
CA ILE A 126 12.90 4.06 -40.31
C ILE A 126 14.34 3.55 -40.19
N LYS A 127 15.00 3.76 -39.04
CA LYS A 127 16.36 3.25 -38.80
C LYS A 127 16.40 1.72 -38.79
N ASN A 128 15.42 1.06 -38.18
CA ASN A 128 15.35 -0.40 -38.19
C ASN A 128 15.15 -0.96 -39.61
N GLU A 129 14.33 -0.31 -40.42
CA GLU A 129 14.13 -0.69 -41.82
C GLU A 129 15.39 -0.51 -42.66
N LEU A 130 16.09 0.63 -42.49
CA LEU A 130 17.38 0.86 -43.12
C LEU A 130 18.39 -0.23 -42.71
N MET A 131 18.46 -0.53 -41.41
CA MET A 131 19.38 -1.54 -40.89
C MET A 131 19.11 -2.94 -41.42
N ARG A 132 17.83 -3.30 -41.63
CA ARG A 132 17.48 -4.57 -42.27
C ARG A 132 17.99 -4.63 -43.70
N LYS A 133 17.78 -3.57 -44.49
CA LYS A 133 18.28 -3.50 -45.87
C LYS A 133 19.80 -3.61 -45.93
N GLU A 134 20.52 -2.90 -45.07
CA GLU A 134 21.98 -2.97 -44.99
C GLU A 134 22.45 -4.40 -44.63
N LEU A 135 21.75 -5.07 -43.70
CA LEU A 135 22.05 -6.46 -43.36
C LEU A 135 21.79 -7.42 -44.53
N ASP A 136 20.71 -7.22 -45.28
CA ASP A 136 20.38 -8.01 -46.47
C ASP A 136 21.47 -7.83 -47.56
N GLU A 137 21.90 -6.59 -47.82
CA GLU A 137 22.99 -6.29 -48.77
C GLU A 137 24.33 -6.93 -48.35
N ILE A 138 24.65 -6.89 -47.06
CA ILE A 138 25.84 -7.54 -46.51
C ILE A 138 25.74 -9.06 -46.66
N GLU A 139 24.57 -9.65 -46.41
CA GLU A 139 24.36 -11.09 -46.57
C GLU A 139 24.56 -11.52 -48.03
N GLU A 140 24.02 -10.76 -48.98
CA GLU A 140 24.22 -11.01 -50.41
C GLU A 140 25.68 -10.86 -50.83
N ALA A 141 26.38 -9.82 -50.33
CA ALA A 141 27.80 -9.64 -50.59
C ALA A 141 28.63 -10.81 -50.03
N GLN A 142 28.32 -11.27 -48.81
CA GLN A 142 28.98 -12.42 -48.20
C GLN A 142 28.72 -13.72 -48.95
N LYS A 143 27.50 -13.94 -49.46
CA LYS A 143 27.18 -15.10 -50.31
C LYS A 143 28.02 -15.09 -51.59
N ARG A 144 28.06 -13.96 -52.30
CA ARG A 144 28.89 -13.80 -53.51
C ARG A 144 30.37 -14.02 -53.24
N GLU A 145 30.89 -13.49 -52.13
CA GLU A 145 32.29 -13.69 -51.75
C GLU A 145 32.58 -15.17 -51.45
N LYS A 146 31.68 -15.88 -50.75
CA LYS A 146 31.82 -17.32 -50.51
C LYS A 146 31.78 -18.14 -51.80
N GLU A 147 30.87 -17.81 -52.72
CA GLU A 147 30.77 -18.45 -54.04
C GLU A 147 32.05 -18.22 -54.86
N TYR A 148 32.56 -16.99 -54.89
CA TYR A 148 33.82 -16.64 -55.52
C TYR A 148 34.99 -17.43 -54.92
N GLN A 149 35.09 -17.47 -53.59
CA GLN A 149 36.13 -18.24 -52.90
C GLN A 149 36.02 -19.74 -53.18
N ALA A 150 34.80 -20.29 -53.27
CA ALA A 150 34.57 -21.69 -53.63
C ALA A 150 35.04 -21.97 -55.07
N ALA A 151 34.67 -21.12 -56.04
CA ALA A 151 35.10 -21.24 -57.42
C ALA A 151 36.63 -21.14 -57.56
N VAL A 152 37.27 -20.23 -56.83
CA VAL A 152 38.74 -20.12 -56.80
C VAL A 152 39.38 -21.36 -56.20
N LYS A 153 38.81 -21.92 -55.12
CA LYS A 153 39.30 -23.19 -54.53
C LYS A 153 39.16 -24.34 -55.52
N GLU A 154 38.03 -24.45 -56.22
CA GLU A 154 37.82 -25.47 -57.26
C GLU A 154 38.80 -25.32 -58.42
N GLN A 155 39.09 -24.11 -58.87
CA GLN A 155 40.11 -23.88 -59.89
C GLN A 155 41.50 -24.28 -59.39
N LYS A 156 41.85 -23.92 -58.15
CA LYS A 156 43.12 -24.33 -57.54
C LYS A 156 43.25 -25.84 -57.39
N THR A 157 42.20 -26.55 -57.00
CA THR A 157 42.23 -28.02 -56.90
C THR A 157 42.37 -28.67 -58.27
N LYS A 158 41.67 -28.17 -59.31
CA LYS A 158 41.84 -28.63 -60.70
C LYS A 158 43.27 -28.43 -61.20
N ILE A 159 43.88 -27.27 -60.94
CA ILE A 159 45.28 -27.00 -61.29
C ILE A 159 46.23 -27.94 -60.52
N TYR A 160 46.00 -28.13 -59.23
CA TYR A 160 46.80 -29.06 -58.41
C TYR A 160 46.72 -30.50 -58.92
N GLN A 161 45.52 -30.97 -59.28
CA GLN A 161 45.31 -32.29 -59.90
C GLN A 161 46.04 -32.38 -61.26
N ALA A 162 46.02 -31.32 -62.08
CA ALA A 162 46.76 -31.28 -63.33
C ALA A 162 48.28 -31.38 -63.11
N HIS A 163 48.84 -30.73 -62.08
CA HIS A 163 50.26 -30.91 -61.73
C HIS A 163 50.60 -32.37 -61.38
N GLN A 164 49.77 -33.06 -60.60
CA GLN A 164 49.98 -34.47 -60.23
C GLN A 164 49.88 -35.42 -61.44
N LEU A 165 48.94 -35.14 -62.34
CA LEU A 165 48.65 -35.96 -63.52
C LEU A 165 49.42 -35.51 -64.78
N HIS A 166 50.37 -34.57 -64.66
CA HIS A 166 51.11 -34.00 -65.81
C HIS A 166 51.78 -35.06 -66.70
N HIS A 167 52.19 -36.19 -66.12
CA HIS A 167 52.80 -37.30 -66.85
C HIS A 167 51.83 -38.01 -67.82
N LEU A 168 50.51 -37.81 -67.69
CA LEU A 168 49.48 -38.40 -68.56
C LEU A 168 49.18 -37.56 -69.82
N LEU A 169 49.88 -36.43 -70.01
CA LEU A 169 49.71 -35.50 -71.13
C LEU A 169 50.17 -36.12 -72.47
N SER A 170 49.49 -35.77 -73.56
CA SER A 170 49.84 -36.25 -74.90
C SER A 170 51.23 -35.86 -75.36
N THR A 171 51.96 -36.82 -75.90
CA THR A 171 53.26 -36.59 -76.55
C THR A 171 53.11 -36.64 -78.08
N LYS A 172 54.14 -36.21 -78.82
CA LYS A 172 54.11 -36.24 -80.29
C LYS A 172 53.92 -37.64 -80.89
N GLN A 173 54.33 -38.69 -80.16
CA GLN A 173 54.27 -40.08 -80.64
C GLN A 173 53.09 -40.87 -80.08
N ARG A 174 52.57 -40.53 -78.88
CA ARG A 174 51.42 -41.22 -78.26
C ARG A 174 50.42 -40.21 -77.68
N PRO A 175 49.11 -40.33 -78.01
CA PRO A 175 48.08 -39.53 -77.38
C PRO A 175 47.97 -39.88 -75.88
N GLY A 176 47.79 -38.85 -75.05
CA GLY A 176 47.64 -38.95 -73.60
C GLY A 176 46.28 -39.52 -73.20
N VAL A 177 46.13 -39.94 -71.95
CA VAL A 177 44.91 -40.63 -71.47
C VAL A 177 43.66 -39.76 -71.65
N PHE A 178 43.80 -38.44 -71.54
CA PHE A 178 42.71 -37.47 -71.68
C PHE A 178 42.50 -36.96 -73.13
N ASN A 179 43.24 -37.51 -74.10
CA ASN A 179 43.14 -37.17 -75.52
C ASN A 179 42.79 -38.42 -76.35
N SER A 180 41.53 -38.83 -76.29
CA SER A 180 41.04 -40.02 -77.01
C SER A 180 40.92 -39.76 -78.52
N PRO A 181 41.39 -40.68 -79.39
CA PRO A 181 41.27 -40.56 -80.85
C PRO A 181 39.82 -40.44 -81.37
N PHE A 182 38.84 -40.82 -80.56
CA PHE A 182 37.43 -40.80 -80.90
C PHE A 182 36.73 -39.46 -80.57
N ARG A 183 37.42 -38.51 -79.93
CA ARG A 183 36.87 -37.19 -79.59
C ARG A 183 37.48 -36.13 -80.51
N GLN A 184 36.63 -35.29 -81.10
CA GLN A 184 37.05 -34.21 -82.00
C GLN A 184 37.81 -33.08 -81.27
N THR A 185 37.57 -32.91 -79.97
CA THR A 185 38.23 -31.92 -79.11
C THR A 185 38.85 -32.59 -77.89
N PRO A 186 40.06 -32.18 -77.45
CA PRO A 186 40.68 -32.70 -76.23
C PRO A 186 39.79 -32.48 -74.99
N HIS A 187 39.83 -33.38 -74.01
CA HIS A 187 39.09 -33.18 -72.76
C HIS A 187 39.60 -31.93 -72.03
N GLU A 188 38.73 -31.19 -71.34
CA GLU A 188 39.06 -30.05 -70.45
C GLU A 188 40.32 -30.28 -69.59
N MET A 189 40.52 -31.49 -69.04
CA MET A 189 41.72 -31.82 -68.27
C MET A 189 42.99 -31.84 -69.13
N GLU A 190 42.96 -32.32 -70.37
CA GLU A 190 44.10 -32.27 -71.31
C GLU A 190 44.48 -30.82 -71.66
N LEU A 191 43.48 -29.93 -71.79
CA LEU A 191 43.73 -28.50 -72.02
C LEU A 191 44.42 -27.84 -70.83
N LEU A 192 43.98 -28.15 -69.60
CA LEU A 192 44.63 -27.68 -68.38
C LEU A 192 46.06 -28.22 -68.25
N LEU A 193 46.27 -29.51 -68.54
CA LEU A 193 47.60 -30.12 -68.51
C LEU A 193 48.58 -29.42 -69.46
N ARG A 194 48.13 -28.97 -70.64
CA ARG A 194 48.96 -28.22 -71.62
C ARG A 194 49.35 -26.82 -71.14
N GLN A 195 48.51 -26.19 -70.30
CA GLN A 195 48.76 -24.85 -69.78
C GLN A 195 49.72 -24.87 -68.58
N VAL A 196 49.71 -25.95 -67.81
CA VAL A 196 50.53 -26.13 -66.62
C VAL A 196 51.93 -26.61 -67.01
N LYS A 197 52.99 -25.99 -66.47
CA LYS A 197 54.37 -26.46 -66.65
C LYS A 197 54.69 -27.57 -65.65
N TYR A 198 55.34 -28.64 -66.11
CA TYR A 198 55.87 -29.68 -65.21
C TYR A 198 56.78 -29.07 -64.15
N GLN A 199 56.49 -29.38 -62.89
CA GLN A 199 57.39 -29.09 -61.78
C GLN A 199 57.93 -30.43 -61.29
N VAL A 200 59.25 -30.55 -61.21
CA VAL A 200 59.91 -31.73 -60.63
C VAL A 200 59.51 -31.77 -59.15
N PRO A 201 59.03 -32.91 -58.61
CA PRO A 201 58.76 -33.02 -57.19
C PRO A 201 60.06 -32.79 -56.41
N THR A 202 60.22 -31.62 -55.81
CA THR A 202 61.28 -31.39 -54.83
C THR A 202 60.98 -32.32 -53.65
N SER A 203 61.86 -33.30 -53.44
CA SER A 203 61.86 -34.18 -52.28
C SER A 203 61.62 -33.36 -51.00
N LEU A 204 60.68 -33.84 -50.18
CA LEU A 204 60.36 -33.33 -48.85
C LEU A 204 61.63 -33.01 -48.06
N ALA A 205 61.93 -31.73 -47.91
CA ALA A 205 62.79 -31.27 -46.84
C ALA A 205 62.00 -31.35 -45.52
N HIS A 206 62.52 -32.18 -44.63
CA HIS A 206 62.34 -32.21 -43.18
C HIS A 206 61.76 -30.90 -42.61
N ARG A 207 60.59 -30.97 -41.96
CA ARG A 207 60.17 -29.93 -41.00
C ARG A 207 60.43 -30.46 -39.60
N ASP A 208 61.68 -30.36 -39.18
CA ASP A 208 61.98 -30.27 -37.76
C ASP A 208 61.48 -28.93 -37.24
N THR A 209 60.71 -29.04 -36.18
CA THR A 209 60.87 -28.33 -34.91
C THR A 209 62.01 -27.32 -34.87
N ASP A 210 61.67 -26.04 -34.68
CA ASP A 210 62.42 -25.13 -33.81
C ASP A 210 61.51 -23.97 -33.37
N TYR A 211 61.06 -24.03 -32.12
CA TYR A 211 60.89 -22.83 -31.30
C TYR A 211 62.28 -22.50 -30.73
N PRO A 212 62.67 -21.22 -30.49
CA PRO A 212 62.51 -20.71 -29.12
C PRO A 212 62.40 -19.17 -28.90
N LYS A 213 61.70 -18.83 -27.79
CA LYS A 213 61.89 -17.71 -26.84
C LYS A 213 61.61 -16.27 -27.32
N GLY A 214 60.85 -15.44 -26.58
CA GLY A 214 60.83 -15.31 -25.12
C GLY A 214 59.46 -15.07 -24.44
N ILE A 215 59.43 -15.59 -23.22
CA ILE A 215 58.49 -15.62 -22.07
C ILE A 215 58.61 -14.28 -21.28
N PRO A 216 57.81 -13.87 -20.24
CA PRO A 216 56.75 -14.52 -19.41
C PRO A 216 55.44 -13.68 -19.36
N ASP A 217 54.34 -13.99 -18.65
CA ASP A 217 54.16 -14.68 -17.38
C ASP A 217 52.74 -15.25 -17.27
N SER A 218 52.66 -16.34 -16.52
CA SER A 218 51.46 -16.91 -15.93
C SER A 218 50.71 -15.90 -15.05
N VAL A 219 49.47 -15.58 -15.41
CA VAL A 219 48.42 -15.29 -14.44
C VAL A 219 47.18 -16.03 -14.90
N GLU A 220 46.79 -16.99 -14.06
CA GLU A 220 45.46 -17.53 -13.87
C GLU A 220 44.39 -16.91 -14.78
N LEU A 221 43.73 -17.74 -15.58
CA LEU A 221 42.32 -17.54 -15.92
C LEU A 221 41.48 -17.78 -14.65
N SER A 222 41.77 -16.97 -13.63
CA SER A 222 40.78 -16.53 -12.68
C SER A 222 39.71 -15.87 -13.54
N PHE A 223 38.51 -16.44 -13.54
CA PHE A 223 37.31 -15.65 -13.75
C PHE A 223 37.16 -14.74 -12.53
N PRO A 224 37.35 -13.42 -12.66
CA PRO A 224 36.54 -12.51 -11.88
C PRO A 224 35.89 -11.48 -12.79
N GLY A 225 34.58 -11.40 -12.68
CA GLY A 225 33.75 -10.49 -13.46
C GLY A 225 32.63 -11.24 -14.19
N PHE A 226 31.88 -12.12 -13.53
CA PHE A 226 30.66 -11.65 -12.84
C PHE A 226 30.69 -10.15 -12.50
N LEU A 227 30.75 -9.30 -13.52
CA LEU A 227 30.16 -7.98 -13.41
C LEU A 227 28.69 -8.29 -13.50
N GLU A 228 28.08 -8.27 -12.31
CA GLU A 228 26.66 -8.20 -12.07
C GLU A 228 25.85 -8.25 -13.37
N SER A 229 24.95 -9.24 -13.44
CA SER A 229 23.60 -8.83 -13.76
C SER A 229 23.37 -7.54 -12.97
N GLN A 230 23.45 -6.39 -13.64
CA GLN A 230 22.38 -5.44 -13.50
C GLN A 230 21.16 -6.30 -13.80
N ARG A 231 20.65 -6.94 -12.73
CA ARG A 231 19.27 -6.78 -12.35
C ARG A 231 18.99 -5.38 -12.83
N THR A 232 18.39 -5.30 -14.01
CA THR A 232 17.36 -4.32 -14.23
C THR A 232 16.44 -4.61 -13.05
N LYS A 233 16.78 -3.98 -11.91
CA LYS A 233 15.80 -3.64 -10.93
C LYS A 233 14.83 -2.92 -11.85
N SER A 234 13.74 -3.61 -12.13
CA SER A 234 12.51 -2.99 -12.55
C SER A 234 12.26 -1.93 -11.50
N THR A 235 12.87 -0.78 -11.72
CA THR A 235 12.70 0.46 -10.98
C THR A 235 12.38 1.47 -12.04
N ARG A 236 11.35 1.12 -12.80
CA ARG A 236 10.42 2.03 -13.42
C ARG A 236 9.20 1.23 -13.86
N THR A 237 8.51 0.64 -12.90
CA THR A 237 7.15 1.15 -12.69
C THR A 237 7.31 2.67 -12.58
N TRP A 238 7.05 3.39 -13.67
CA TRP A 238 6.79 4.81 -13.58
C TRP A 238 5.45 4.95 -12.85
N ASP A 239 5.46 4.61 -11.56
CA ASP A 239 4.65 5.30 -10.59
C ASP A 239 5.23 6.71 -10.52
N LEU A 240 4.87 7.52 -11.53
CA LEU A 240 4.68 8.95 -11.32
C LEU A 240 3.44 9.16 -10.45
N ARG A 241 3.39 8.48 -9.30
CA ARG A 241 2.90 9.14 -8.10
C ARG A 241 3.95 10.19 -7.80
N THR A 242 3.76 11.34 -8.40
CA THR A 242 4.26 12.62 -7.91
C THR A 242 3.81 12.73 -6.45
N ARG A 243 4.62 12.17 -5.53
CA ARG A 243 4.54 12.47 -4.11
C ARG A 243 4.98 13.92 -4.00
N LEU A 244 4.00 14.81 -4.10
CA LEU A 244 4.12 16.14 -3.51
C LEU A 244 4.54 15.97 -2.03
N PRO A 245 5.33 16.90 -1.49
CA PRO A 245 5.78 16.82 -0.10
C PRO A 245 4.57 16.58 0.81
N PRO A 246 4.71 15.74 1.84
CA PRO A 246 3.61 15.46 2.74
C PRO A 246 3.16 16.79 3.33
N ILE A 247 1.87 17.10 3.17
CA ILE A 247 1.24 18.13 3.99
C ILE A 247 1.44 17.62 5.41
N VAL A 248 2.25 18.33 6.20
CA VAL A 248 2.39 18.08 7.62
C VAL A 248 1.01 18.28 8.22
N THR A 249 0.22 17.20 8.29
CA THR A 249 -0.85 17.11 9.26
C THR A 249 -0.13 17.06 10.59
N LYS A 250 -0.10 18.21 11.29
CA LYS A 250 0.12 18.21 12.73
C LYS A 250 -0.94 17.27 13.31
N GLU A 251 -0.54 16.03 13.54
CA GLU A 251 -1.25 15.18 14.48
C GLU A 251 -1.10 15.87 15.84
N HIS A 252 -2.09 16.66 16.19
CA HIS A 252 -2.35 16.92 17.59
C HIS A 252 -2.72 15.56 18.19
N LYS A 253 -1.71 14.90 18.77
CA LYS A 253 -1.89 13.81 19.72
C LYS A 253 -2.93 14.29 20.75
N ALA A 254 -4.18 13.86 20.58
CA ALA A 254 -5.18 13.90 21.62
C ALA A 254 -4.78 12.85 22.66
N LYS A 255 -3.76 13.16 23.45
CA LYS A 255 -3.61 12.57 24.77
C LYS A 255 -4.69 13.19 25.66
N ASN A 256 -5.37 12.32 26.39
CA ASN A 256 -6.38 12.58 27.42
C ASN A 256 -7.80 12.85 26.93
N LYS A 257 -8.54 11.75 26.70
CA LYS A 257 -9.93 11.57 27.14
C LYS A 257 -10.26 10.07 27.17
N LYS A 258 -9.73 9.38 28.19
CA LYS A 258 -10.13 8.01 28.55
C LYS A 258 -10.27 7.85 30.07
N THR A 259 -10.63 8.94 30.76
CA THR A 259 -10.74 8.96 32.23
C THR A 259 -12.06 9.60 32.72
N MET A 260 -13.10 9.67 31.88
CA MET A 260 -14.41 10.24 32.28
C MET A 260 -15.61 9.39 31.81
N THR A 261 -15.38 8.26 31.14
CA THR A 261 -16.44 7.31 30.77
C THR A 261 -16.52 6.13 31.72
N ASP A 262 -15.43 5.78 32.40
CA ASP A 262 -15.40 4.61 33.28
C ASP A 262 -15.89 4.94 34.71
N GLU A 263 -15.94 6.23 35.09
CA GLU A 263 -16.56 6.67 36.37
C GLU A 263 -18.08 6.89 36.28
N ALA A 264 -18.65 6.96 35.06
CA ALA A 264 -20.08 7.16 34.88
C ALA A 264 -20.88 5.84 34.93
N ASP A 265 -20.26 4.72 34.55
CA ASP A 265 -20.91 3.40 34.58
C ASP A 265 -20.82 2.72 35.95
N ASP A 266 -19.88 3.10 36.81
CA ASP A 266 -19.75 2.56 38.17
C ASP A 266 -20.73 3.20 39.17
N CYS A 267 -21.22 4.41 38.89
CA CYS A 267 -22.23 5.07 39.72
C CYS A 267 -23.66 4.53 39.48
N PHE A 268 -23.90 3.77 38.41
CA PHE A 268 -25.23 3.26 38.05
C PHE A 268 -25.55 1.85 38.58
N LYS A 269 -24.60 1.14 39.19
CA LYS A 269 -24.80 -0.25 39.66
C LYS A 269 -25.15 -0.43 41.14
N LEU A 270 -25.33 0.64 41.92
CA LEU A 270 -25.59 0.53 43.38
C LEU A 270 -27.02 0.84 43.82
N LYS A 271 -28.04 0.75 42.94
CA LYS A 271 -29.44 0.95 43.35
C LYS A 271 -30.41 -0.07 42.75
N THR A 272 -30.22 -1.35 43.09
CA THR A 272 -31.27 -2.37 42.95
C THR A 272 -31.16 -3.41 44.08
N TYR A 273 -31.18 -2.99 45.34
CA TYR A 273 -31.56 -3.84 46.47
C TYR A 273 -32.08 -2.95 47.61
N SER A 274 -33.42 -2.81 47.65
CA SER A 274 -34.30 -2.61 48.81
C SER A 274 -35.67 -2.13 48.35
#